data_AF-A0AAD6ZAU3-F1
#
_entry.id   AF-A0AAD6ZAU3-F1
#
_cell.length_a   1.000
_cell.length_b   1.000
_cell.length_c   1.000
_cell.angle_alpha   90.00
_cell.angle_beta   90.00
_cell.angle_gamma   90.00
#
_symmetry.space_group_name_H-M   'P 1'
#
loop_
_entity.id
_entity.type
_entity.pdbx_description
1 polymer ?
#
loop_
_entity_poly.entity_id
_entity_poly.type
_entity_poly.pdbx_seq_one_letter_code
_entity_poly.pdbx_strand_id
1 'polypeptide(L)'
;MAALEPTPVFPFVSPSKEPIWIGQNRLEGILRDALQKYFCEVEFGTTLVSLTQDVNGVHATIVKGDGKEETQRFEFLVSADGARGVVRSQLGLTFLGESRPGDKAIIGDIRVECLGQDVSTPRTLHITHRIAAAEFGKSRMERPCAPCGFCATSLILTFPGLDYDAVMKDRAAFQDAIHTTTGREDLKVLELVWLAPWRPNIRMVNKFSAGRCFVAGDAGHVHSPTSGQGLNSGVQDSFNLAWKLALVANGQAPISLLDSYDERIPVIKEMLHTITALLNRTTDVTNSDDSSRWDRGGPFLQLGVNYRWSTIVLDEQDGETTERTPNDAYGVELRGLKAGDRAPDALELKDVRGGQAAVRHWRRSRRCWTVFQPYLQRVISTTFYLLAVIMDYIVALQFY
;
A
#
# COMPACT_ATOMS: atom_id res chain seq x y z
N MET A 1 -20.45 -9.98 4.63
CA MET A 1 -20.67 -8.53 4.84
C MET A 1 -22.00 -8.14 4.20
N ALA A 2 -22.86 -7.41 4.93
CA ALA A 2 -24.04 -6.78 4.34
C ALA A 2 -23.62 -5.80 3.24
N ALA A 3 -24.41 -5.69 2.19
CA ALA A 3 -24.19 -4.81 1.05
C ALA A 3 -24.09 -3.34 1.51
N LEU A 4 -22.89 -2.78 1.60
CA LEU A 4 -22.73 -1.32 1.68
C LEU A 4 -23.20 -0.74 0.34
N GLU A 5 -24.17 0.17 0.36
CA GLU A 5 -24.47 1.03 -0.79
C GLU A 5 -23.37 2.08 -0.94
N PRO A 6 -22.96 2.44 -2.16
CA PRO A 6 -21.99 3.52 -2.35
C PRO A 6 -22.50 4.81 -1.71
N THR A 7 -21.67 5.43 -0.88
CA THR A 7 -21.95 6.74 -0.29
C THR A 7 -20.85 7.71 -0.70
N PRO A 8 -21.04 9.04 -0.59
CA PRO A 8 -19.95 10.02 -0.75
C PRO A 8 -18.68 9.66 0.04
N VAL A 9 -18.87 9.07 1.22
CA VAL A 9 -17.79 8.67 2.12
C VAL A 9 -17.16 7.33 1.71
N PHE A 10 -17.99 6.40 1.22
CA PHE A 10 -17.59 5.10 0.66
C PHE A 10 -17.98 5.00 -0.82
N PRO A 11 -17.29 5.75 -1.72
CA PRO A 11 -17.75 5.94 -3.10
C PRO A 11 -17.59 4.71 -4.00
N PHE A 12 -16.75 3.77 -3.56
CA PHE A 12 -16.46 2.55 -4.30
C PHE A 12 -16.70 1.36 -3.40
N VAL A 13 -17.74 0.62 -3.72
CA VAL A 13 -17.71 -0.82 -3.56
C VAL A 13 -17.60 -1.34 -4.99
N SER A 14 -16.57 -2.13 -5.29
CA SER A 14 -16.44 -2.85 -6.56
C SER A 14 -17.80 -3.42 -7.00
N PRO A 15 -18.09 -3.69 -8.29
CA PRO A 15 -19.30 -4.44 -8.67
C PRO A 15 -19.46 -5.75 -7.87
N SER A 16 -18.37 -6.34 -7.39
CA SER A 16 -18.33 -7.49 -6.47
C SER A 16 -18.19 -7.13 -4.98
N LYS A 17 -18.05 -5.85 -4.65
CA LYS A 17 -17.83 -5.30 -3.31
C LYS A 17 -16.51 -5.75 -2.64
N GLU A 18 -15.56 -6.19 -3.46
CA GLU A 18 -14.25 -6.72 -3.04
C GLU A 18 -13.08 -5.78 -3.42
N PRO A 19 -11.97 -5.79 -2.66
CA PRO A 19 -10.72 -5.16 -3.07
C PRO A 19 -10.28 -5.69 -4.44
N ILE A 20 -9.84 -4.78 -5.31
CA ILE A 20 -9.25 -5.16 -6.60
C ILE A 20 -7.77 -5.41 -6.35
N TRP A 21 -7.32 -6.58 -6.77
CA TRP A 21 -5.91 -6.91 -6.78
C TRP A 21 -5.37 -6.73 -8.19
N ILE A 22 -4.18 -6.13 -8.27
CA ILE A 22 -3.39 -6.00 -9.50
C ILE A 22 -1.95 -6.41 -9.17
N GLY A 23 -1.26 -7.05 -10.10
CA GLY A 23 0.17 -7.33 -9.92
C GLY A 23 0.94 -6.03 -9.73
N GLN A 24 1.81 -5.96 -8.71
CA GLN A 24 2.53 -4.74 -8.36
C GLN A 24 3.36 -4.21 -9.53
N ASN A 25 4.04 -5.12 -10.25
CA ASN A 25 4.79 -4.82 -11.47
C ASN A 25 3.95 -4.10 -12.56
N ARG A 26 2.65 -4.44 -12.64
CA ARG A 26 1.73 -3.79 -13.58
C ARG A 26 1.29 -2.43 -13.08
N LEU A 27 1.05 -2.28 -11.77
CA LEU A 27 0.75 -0.98 -11.17
C LEU A 27 1.93 -0.01 -11.36
N GLU A 28 3.15 -0.47 -11.12
CA GLU A 28 4.38 0.30 -11.39
C GLU A 28 4.50 0.71 -12.85
N GLY A 29 4.24 -0.20 -13.80
CA GLY A 29 4.20 0.14 -15.22
C GLY A 29 3.23 1.27 -15.53
N ILE A 30 2.01 1.21 -14.99
CA ILE A 30 1.00 2.26 -15.13
C ILE A 30 1.48 3.59 -14.54
N LEU A 31 2.15 3.57 -13.40
CA LEU A 31 2.67 4.77 -12.75
C LEU A 31 3.85 5.37 -13.52
N ARG A 32 4.78 4.54 -14.03
CA ARG A 32 5.88 5.00 -14.90
C ARG A 32 5.35 5.61 -16.21
N ASP A 33 4.36 5.00 -16.83
CA ASP A 33 3.68 5.56 -18.01
C ASP A 33 3.00 6.90 -17.69
N ALA A 34 2.51 7.08 -16.46
CA ALA A 34 1.95 8.35 -16.00
C ALA A 34 3.05 9.40 -15.74
N LEU A 35 4.20 9.01 -15.19
CA LEU A 35 5.34 9.90 -14.96
C LEU A 35 5.91 10.51 -16.24
N GLN A 36 6.04 9.69 -17.28
CA GLN A 36 6.60 10.13 -18.56
C GLN A 36 5.82 11.31 -19.14
N LYS A 37 4.51 11.41 -18.86
CA LYS A 37 3.66 12.54 -19.28
C LYS A 37 4.04 13.86 -18.61
N TYR A 38 4.79 13.82 -17.52
CA TYR A 38 5.27 14.98 -16.78
C TYR A 38 6.78 15.22 -16.95
N PHE A 39 7.41 14.57 -17.94
CA PHE A 39 8.86 14.68 -18.20
C PHE A 39 9.72 14.26 -17.00
N CYS A 40 9.21 13.34 -16.17
CA CYS A 40 9.97 12.71 -15.11
C CYS A 40 10.30 11.26 -15.52
N GLU A 41 11.55 10.86 -15.32
CA GLU A 41 12.03 9.51 -15.62
C GLU A 41 12.61 8.85 -14.36
N VAL A 42 12.59 7.53 -14.32
CA VAL A 42 13.20 6.73 -13.26
C VAL A 42 14.58 6.29 -13.73
N GLU A 43 15.62 6.70 -13.00
CA GLU A 43 17.01 6.31 -13.29
C GLU A 43 17.36 4.98 -12.63
N PHE A 44 17.18 3.89 -13.38
CA PHE A 44 17.58 2.55 -12.93
C PHE A 44 19.10 2.39 -12.84
N GLY A 45 19.55 1.39 -12.06
CA GLY A 45 20.96 1.15 -11.83
C GLY A 45 21.65 2.27 -11.04
N THR A 46 20.89 3.11 -10.34
CA THR A 46 21.41 4.18 -9.49
C THR A 46 21.18 3.83 -8.02
N THR A 47 22.25 3.72 -7.23
CA THR A 47 22.18 3.38 -5.81
C THR A 47 22.63 4.55 -4.96
N LEU A 48 21.80 5.00 -4.02
CA LEU A 48 22.24 5.94 -2.99
C LEU A 48 23.11 5.20 -1.97
N VAL A 49 24.35 5.66 -1.78
CA VAL A 49 25.32 5.06 -0.87
C VAL A 49 25.40 5.86 0.43
N SER A 50 25.50 7.18 0.32
CA SER A 50 25.57 8.06 1.48
C SER A 50 24.91 9.41 1.24
N LEU A 51 24.56 10.10 2.31
CA LEU A 51 24.05 11.45 2.27
C LEU A 51 24.58 12.29 3.44
N THR A 52 24.75 13.58 3.17
CA THR A 52 24.86 14.63 4.19
C THR A 52 23.84 15.72 3.89
N GLN A 53 23.54 16.57 4.86
CA GLN A 53 22.60 17.66 4.65
C GLN A 53 22.98 18.89 5.49
N ASP A 54 22.56 20.05 5.02
CA ASP A 54 22.67 21.32 5.72
C ASP A 54 21.40 22.16 5.57
N VAL A 55 21.44 23.42 6.00
CA VAL A 55 20.31 24.34 5.90
C VAL A 55 19.91 24.65 4.46
N ASN A 56 20.78 24.41 3.47
CA ASN A 56 20.57 24.73 2.07
C ASN A 56 20.18 23.52 1.22
N GLY A 57 20.50 22.28 1.63
CA GLY A 57 20.15 21.10 0.82
C GLY A 57 20.67 19.78 1.35
N VAL A 58 20.53 18.75 0.53
CA VAL A 58 21.00 17.40 0.73
C VAL A 58 22.07 17.10 -0.31
N HIS A 59 23.23 16.62 0.13
CA HIS A 59 24.29 16.09 -0.73
C HIS A 59 24.20 14.58 -0.73
N ALA A 60 23.82 14.00 -1.87
CA ALA A 60 23.61 12.57 -2.04
C ALA A 60 24.75 11.99 -2.89
N THR A 61 25.46 11.02 -2.33
CA THR A 61 26.45 10.23 -3.06
C THR A 61 25.78 9.00 -3.63
N ILE A 62 25.76 8.93 -4.96
CA ILE A 62 25.13 7.88 -5.73
C ILE A 62 26.16 7.13 -6.55
N VAL A 63 25.95 5.82 -6.70
CA VAL A 63 26.74 4.95 -7.59
C VAL A 63 25.85 4.54 -8.75
N LYS A 64 26.30 4.86 -9.97
CA LYS A 64 25.62 4.52 -11.23
C LYS A 64 25.93 3.08 -11.65
N GLY A 65 25.20 2.57 -12.63
CA GLY A 65 25.29 1.17 -13.07
C GLY A 65 26.64 0.81 -13.71
N ASP A 66 27.41 1.81 -14.14
CA ASP A 66 28.80 1.69 -14.60
C ASP A 66 29.82 1.65 -13.44
N GLY A 67 29.35 1.72 -12.19
CA GLY A 67 30.16 1.77 -10.98
C GLY A 67 30.71 3.16 -10.65
N LYS A 68 30.39 4.19 -11.45
CA LYS A 68 30.85 5.56 -11.20
C LYS A 68 30.12 6.14 -9.99
N GLU A 69 30.91 6.61 -9.03
CA GLU A 69 30.42 7.36 -7.88
C GLU A 69 30.37 8.86 -8.21
N GLU A 70 29.26 9.50 -7.87
CA GLU A 70 29.09 10.93 -7.97
C GLU A 70 28.28 11.48 -6.80
N THR A 71 28.62 12.70 -6.37
CA THR A 71 27.85 13.44 -5.38
C THR A 71 27.05 14.51 -6.07
N GLN A 72 25.73 14.48 -5.88
CA GLN A 72 24.80 15.47 -6.40
C GLN A 72 24.10 16.21 -5.26
N ARG A 73 23.75 17.48 -5.48
CA ARG A 73 23.02 18.29 -4.51
C ARG A 73 21.55 18.39 -4.89
N PHE A 74 20.68 18.12 -3.93
CA PHE A 74 19.23 18.25 -4.03
C PHE A 74 18.69 19.18 -2.94
N GLU A 75 17.53 19.78 -3.14
CA GLU A 75 16.90 20.61 -2.10
C GLU A 75 16.28 19.76 -0.98
N PHE A 76 15.75 18.60 -1.35
CA PHE A 76 15.08 17.65 -0.48
C PHE A 76 15.38 16.22 -0.94
N LEU A 77 15.32 15.27 -0.02
CA LEU A 77 15.42 13.84 -0.31
C LEU A 77 14.22 13.12 0.30
N VAL A 78 13.53 12.30 -0.49
CA VAL A 78 12.45 11.43 0.02
C VAL A 78 12.89 9.99 -0.13
N SER A 79 13.02 9.31 0.99
CA SER A 79 13.36 7.91 1.05
C SER A 79 12.15 7.04 0.82
N ALA A 80 12.25 6.28 -0.24
CA ALA A 80 11.33 5.23 -0.63
C ALA A 80 12.05 3.87 -0.68
N ASP A 81 13.30 3.80 -0.22
CA ASP A 81 14.27 2.69 -0.33
C ASP A 81 13.93 1.44 0.50
N GLY A 82 12.73 1.40 1.08
CA GLY A 82 12.15 0.28 1.81
C GLY A 82 12.85 -0.11 3.12
N ALA A 83 12.45 -1.26 3.68
CA ALA A 83 12.86 -1.75 5.00
C ALA A 83 14.38 -1.78 5.26
N ARG A 84 15.20 -2.16 4.28
CA ARG A 84 16.68 -2.24 4.38
C ARG A 84 17.38 -1.02 3.77
N GLY A 85 16.61 0.02 3.46
CA GLY A 85 17.13 1.30 3.01
C GLY A 85 18.23 1.89 3.90
N VAL A 86 19.18 2.57 3.28
CA VAL A 86 20.33 3.18 3.98
C VAL A 86 19.99 4.53 4.58
N VAL A 87 18.94 5.20 4.08
CA VAL A 87 18.63 6.59 4.49
C VAL A 87 18.19 6.65 5.94
N ARG A 88 17.32 5.72 6.37
CA ARG A 88 16.80 5.71 7.75
C ARG A 88 17.93 5.67 8.78
N SER A 89 18.93 4.80 8.59
CA SER A 89 20.06 4.67 9.51
C SER A 89 20.98 5.89 9.44
N GLN A 90 21.24 6.43 8.25
CA GLN A 90 22.08 7.63 8.08
C GLN A 90 21.45 8.89 8.68
N LEU A 91 20.12 8.97 8.72
CA LEU A 91 19.40 10.05 9.39
C LEU A 91 19.27 9.85 10.92
N GLY A 92 19.72 8.73 11.46
CA GLY A 92 19.56 8.41 12.88
C GLY A 92 18.11 8.19 13.31
N LEU A 93 17.21 7.87 12.37
CA LEU A 93 15.81 7.58 12.66
C LEU A 93 15.70 6.20 13.32
N THR A 94 15.08 6.15 14.50
CA THR A 94 14.98 4.91 15.27
C THR A 94 13.81 4.08 14.76
N PHE A 95 14.05 2.79 14.50
CA PHE A 95 13.03 1.86 14.01
C PHE A 95 12.47 1.01 15.16
N LEU A 96 11.42 1.54 15.79
CA LEU A 96 10.79 0.98 16.99
C LEU A 96 9.83 -0.14 16.63
N GLY A 97 9.85 -1.23 17.38
CA GLY A 97 8.90 -2.33 17.23
C GLY A 97 9.52 -3.70 17.52
N GLU A 98 8.84 -4.76 17.10
CA GLU A 98 9.22 -6.14 17.38
C GLU A 98 9.38 -6.97 16.11
N SER A 99 10.19 -8.01 16.21
CA SER A 99 10.26 -9.10 15.24
C SER A 99 9.68 -10.34 15.89
N ARG A 100 8.87 -11.11 15.15
CA ARG A 100 8.27 -12.36 15.63
C ARG A 100 8.95 -13.55 14.96
N PRO A 101 10.06 -14.07 15.51
CA PRO A 101 10.86 -15.10 14.84
C PRO A 101 10.17 -16.47 14.78
N GLY A 102 9.18 -16.72 15.65
CA GLY A 102 8.40 -17.96 15.67
C GLY A 102 7.38 -18.07 14.54
N ASP A 103 6.99 -16.93 13.96
CA ASP A 103 6.02 -16.87 12.88
C ASP A 103 6.77 -16.88 11.54
N LYS A 104 6.74 -18.00 10.82
CA LYS A 104 7.34 -18.14 9.49
C LYS A 104 6.27 -18.42 8.45
N ALA A 105 6.48 -17.89 7.25
CA ALA A 105 5.71 -18.25 6.07
C ALA A 105 6.63 -18.32 4.85
N ILE A 106 6.19 -19.04 3.82
CA ILE A 106 6.77 -18.94 2.48
C ILE A 106 5.83 -18.05 1.68
N ILE A 107 6.38 -17.05 1.02
CA ILE A 107 5.64 -16.24 0.05
C ILE A 107 6.19 -16.53 -1.34
N GLY A 108 5.34 -16.46 -2.36
CA GLY A 108 5.76 -16.81 -3.71
C GLY A 108 4.71 -16.56 -4.78
N ASP A 109 5.15 -16.56 -6.02
CA ASP A 109 4.29 -16.78 -7.18
C ASP A 109 4.54 -18.19 -7.74
N ILE A 110 3.46 -18.91 -8.01
CA ILE A 110 3.52 -20.25 -8.62
C ILE A 110 2.62 -20.30 -9.86
N ARG A 111 2.92 -21.22 -10.78
CA ARG A 111 2.00 -21.59 -11.86
C ARG A 111 1.37 -22.93 -11.56
N VAL A 112 0.05 -22.96 -11.58
CA VAL A 112 -0.74 -24.16 -11.32
C VAL A 112 -1.64 -24.46 -12.51
N GLU A 113 -1.66 -25.71 -12.92
CA GLU A 113 -2.68 -26.27 -13.81
C GLU A 113 -3.85 -26.80 -12.97
N CYS A 114 -5.06 -26.41 -13.34
CA CYS A 114 -6.29 -26.92 -12.73
C CYS A 114 -7.04 -27.73 -13.79
N LEU A 115 -7.10 -29.05 -13.62
CA LEU A 115 -7.84 -29.92 -14.50
C LEU A 115 -9.31 -29.96 -14.06
N GLY A 116 -10.22 -29.30 -14.80
CA GLY A 116 -11.65 -29.63 -14.74
C GLY A 116 -12.65 -28.58 -14.22
N GLN A 117 -12.54 -27.29 -14.57
CA GLN A 117 -13.70 -26.38 -14.51
C GLN A 117 -13.93 -25.65 -15.83
N ASP A 118 -15.22 -25.51 -16.17
CA ASP A 118 -15.75 -24.79 -17.32
C ASP A 118 -15.13 -23.37 -17.41
N VAL A 119 -14.35 -23.16 -18.47
CA VAL A 119 -13.52 -21.97 -18.73
C VAL A 119 -14.39 -20.75 -19.15
N SER A 120 -15.72 -20.90 -19.11
CA SER A 120 -16.70 -19.88 -19.50
C SER A 120 -16.73 -18.65 -18.59
N THR A 121 -16.09 -18.70 -17.42
CA THR A 121 -15.81 -17.50 -16.61
C THR A 121 -14.31 -17.43 -16.27
N PRO A 122 -13.60 -16.31 -16.57
CA PRO A 122 -12.24 -16.11 -16.11
C PRO A 122 -12.25 -15.88 -14.59
N ARG A 123 -12.30 -16.97 -13.83
CA ARG A 123 -12.05 -17.00 -12.40
C ARG A 123 -10.58 -17.32 -12.22
N THR A 124 -9.76 -16.28 -12.02
CA THR A 124 -8.39 -16.48 -11.55
C THR A 124 -8.48 -17.10 -10.16
N LEU A 125 -8.12 -18.38 -10.03
CA LEU A 125 -8.09 -19.09 -8.76
C LEU A 125 -7.01 -18.45 -7.88
N HIS A 126 -7.39 -17.72 -6.85
CA HIS A 126 -6.46 -17.26 -5.84
C HIS A 126 -6.36 -18.36 -4.78
N ILE A 127 -5.25 -19.11 -4.73
CA ILE A 127 -4.96 -20.03 -3.63
C ILE A 127 -4.38 -19.19 -2.48
N THR A 128 -5.23 -18.43 -1.78
CA THR A 128 -4.91 -17.91 -0.44
C THR A 128 -5.21 -19.01 0.57
N HIS A 129 -4.38 -20.05 0.62
CA HIS A 129 -4.39 -20.96 1.75
C HIS A 129 -3.55 -20.35 2.88
N ARG A 130 -4.19 -19.67 3.84
CA ARG A 130 -3.55 -19.37 5.13
C ARG A 130 -4.31 -20.09 6.25
N ILE A 131 -3.86 -21.32 6.48
CA ILE A 131 -4.11 -22.28 7.58
C ILE A 131 -5.57 -22.76 7.80
N ALA A 132 -5.69 -24.09 7.73
CA ALA A 132 -6.78 -24.95 8.20
C ALA A 132 -8.18 -24.70 7.59
N ALA A 133 -8.55 -25.57 6.66
CA ALA A 133 -9.91 -26.06 6.42
C ALA A 133 -11.06 -25.08 6.71
N ALA A 134 -11.35 -24.15 5.79
CA ALA A 134 -12.72 -23.73 5.47
C ALA A 134 -12.70 -22.65 4.38
N GLU A 135 -13.30 -23.00 3.24
CA GLU A 135 -13.85 -22.12 2.20
C GLU A 135 -12.91 -21.12 1.48
N PHE A 136 -12.67 -21.43 0.20
CA PHE A 136 -12.23 -20.49 -0.83
C PHE A 136 -13.25 -19.34 -0.99
N GLY A 137 -13.13 -18.30 -0.18
CA GLY A 137 -14.10 -17.21 -0.08
C GLY A 137 -13.61 -15.87 -0.66
N LYS A 138 -13.82 -15.67 -1.97
CA LYS A 138 -14.20 -14.38 -2.58
C LYS A 138 -13.19 -13.20 -2.49
N SER A 139 -12.04 -13.34 -3.15
CA SER A 139 -11.26 -12.18 -3.59
C SER A 139 -10.96 -12.30 -5.09
N ARG A 140 -11.59 -11.43 -5.89
CA ARG A 140 -11.41 -11.37 -7.35
C ARG A 140 -10.13 -10.60 -7.71
N MET A 141 -9.07 -11.33 -8.03
CA MET A 141 -7.89 -10.77 -8.69
C MET A 141 -8.17 -10.65 -10.19
N GLU A 142 -8.26 -9.43 -10.71
CA GLU A 142 -8.28 -9.19 -12.15
C GLU A 142 -6.83 -9.18 -12.68
N ARG A 143 -6.17 -10.35 -12.65
CA ARG A 143 -5.06 -10.63 -13.57
C ARG A 143 -5.70 -11.26 -14.81
N PRO A 144 -5.71 -10.59 -15.97
CA PRO A 144 -5.97 -11.27 -17.22
C PRO A 144 -4.82 -12.26 -17.41
N CYS A 145 -5.00 -13.49 -16.94
CA CYS A 145 -4.32 -14.61 -17.55
C CYS A 145 -4.90 -14.68 -18.96
N ALA A 146 -4.04 -14.78 -19.97
CA ALA A 146 -4.52 -15.10 -21.31
C ALA A 146 -5.39 -16.38 -21.22
N PRO A 147 -6.30 -16.64 -22.18
CA PRO A 147 -7.18 -17.83 -22.16
C PRO A 147 -6.45 -19.18 -22.25
N CYS A 148 -5.17 -19.22 -21.92
CA CYS A 148 -4.32 -20.40 -21.92
C CYS A 148 -4.33 -21.03 -20.53
N GLY A 149 -5.32 -21.86 -20.18
CA GLY A 149 -5.26 -22.99 -19.21
C GLY A 149 -4.44 -22.93 -17.90
N PHE A 150 -3.91 -21.78 -17.48
CA PHE A 150 -2.87 -21.64 -16.47
C PHE A 150 -3.26 -20.49 -15.53
N CYS A 151 -3.25 -20.75 -14.22
CA CYS A 151 -3.41 -19.72 -13.20
C CYS A 151 -2.03 -19.43 -12.58
N ALA A 152 -1.52 -18.22 -12.78
CA ALA A 152 -0.42 -17.71 -11.99
C ALA A 152 -0.98 -17.18 -10.66
N THR A 153 -0.66 -17.83 -9.55
CA THR A 153 -1.22 -17.52 -8.23
C THR A 153 -0.16 -16.95 -7.31
N SER A 154 -0.48 -15.82 -6.68
CA SER A 154 0.27 -15.37 -5.50
C SER A 154 -0.14 -16.24 -4.31
N LEU A 155 0.86 -16.71 -3.56
CA LEU A 155 0.68 -17.63 -2.45
C LEU A 155 1.38 -17.09 -1.20
N ILE A 156 0.74 -17.30 -0.06
CA ILE A 156 1.47 -17.41 1.20
C ILE A 156 1.17 -18.78 1.81
N LEU A 157 2.20 -19.56 2.10
CA LEU A 157 2.13 -20.90 2.68
C LEU A 157 2.72 -20.91 4.10
N THR A 158 1.94 -21.39 5.06
CA THR A 158 2.37 -21.62 6.44
C THR A 158 1.41 -22.60 7.08
N PHE A 159 1.90 -23.55 7.89
CA PHE A 159 1.11 -24.43 8.76
C PHE A 159 2.02 -25.14 9.78
N PRO A 160 1.45 -25.65 10.91
CA PRO A 160 2.23 -26.39 11.89
C PRO A 160 2.91 -27.62 11.28
N GLY A 161 4.23 -27.78 11.50
CA GLY A 161 4.99 -28.91 10.98
C GLY A 161 5.46 -28.80 9.52
N LEU A 162 5.21 -27.66 8.85
CA LEU A 162 5.77 -27.40 7.52
C LEU A 162 7.30 -27.35 7.56
N ASP A 163 7.95 -28.18 6.76
CA ASP A 163 9.39 -28.09 6.50
C ASP A 163 9.66 -26.99 5.46
N TYR A 164 9.97 -25.79 5.96
CA TYR A 164 10.24 -24.62 5.14
C TYR A 164 11.41 -24.82 4.18
N ASP A 165 12.47 -25.51 4.62
CA ASP A 165 13.69 -25.66 3.82
C ASP A 165 13.48 -26.67 2.69
N ALA A 166 12.75 -27.75 2.94
CA ALA A 166 12.39 -28.73 1.92
C ALA A 166 11.49 -28.09 0.84
N VAL A 167 10.43 -27.40 1.25
CA VAL A 167 9.43 -26.82 0.33
C VAL A 167 10.01 -25.70 -0.53
N MET A 168 11.02 -24.96 -0.04
CA MET A 168 11.71 -23.95 -0.85
C MET A 168 12.69 -24.54 -1.88
N LYS A 169 13.17 -25.77 -1.68
CA LYS A 169 14.22 -26.39 -2.52
C LYS A 169 13.69 -27.48 -3.45
N ASP A 170 12.58 -28.11 -3.10
CA ASP A 170 12.02 -29.24 -3.82
C ASP A 170 10.57 -28.99 -4.22
N ARG A 171 10.31 -29.04 -5.53
CA ARG A 171 8.98 -28.89 -6.11
C ARG A 171 8.05 -30.04 -5.72
N ALA A 172 8.55 -31.26 -5.52
CA ALA A 172 7.74 -32.38 -5.07
C ALA A 172 7.25 -32.15 -3.63
N ALA A 173 8.16 -31.79 -2.72
CA ALA A 173 7.78 -31.38 -1.36
C ALA A 173 6.77 -30.23 -1.35
N PHE A 174 6.93 -29.25 -2.25
CA PHE A 174 5.97 -28.16 -2.40
C PHE A 174 4.60 -28.64 -2.90
N GLN A 175 4.57 -29.51 -3.91
CA GLN A 175 3.35 -30.11 -4.44
C GLN A 175 2.60 -30.87 -3.35
N ASP A 176 3.30 -31.67 -2.54
CA ASP A 176 2.74 -32.42 -1.42
C ASP A 176 2.19 -31.49 -0.35
N ALA A 177 2.89 -30.40 -0.04
CA ALA A 177 2.41 -29.39 0.89
C ALA A 177 1.11 -28.72 0.40
N ILE A 178 1.02 -28.41 -0.90
CA ILE A 178 -0.20 -27.88 -1.52
C ILE A 178 -1.34 -28.89 -1.43
N HIS A 179 -1.13 -30.16 -1.81
CA HIS A 179 -2.15 -31.21 -1.73
C HIS A 179 -2.62 -31.43 -0.30
N THR A 180 -1.69 -31.56 0.64
CA THR A 180 -1.98 -31.76 2.07
C THR A 180 -2.79 -30.60 2.64
N THR A 181 -2.42 -29.36 2.29
CA THR A 181 -3.06 -28.16 2.86
C THR A 181 -4.43 -27.88 2.23
N THR A 182 -4.59 -28.20 0.94
CA THR A 182 -5.79 -27.85 0.17
C THR A 182 -6.80 -28.99 0.08
N GLY A 183 -6.37 -30.24 0.26
CA GLY A 183 -7.15 -31.44 -0.07
C GLY A 183 -7.43 -31.61 -1.56
N ARG A 184 -6.77 -30.83 -2.43
CA ARG A 184 -7.01 -30.79 -3.88
C ARG A 184 -5.87 -31.42 -4.66
N GLU A 185 -5.95 -32.74 -4.85
CA GLU A 185 -4.96 -33.52 -5.60
C GLU A 185 -4.92 -33.19 -7.10
N ASP A 186 -5.97 -32.55 -7.63
CA ASP A 186 -6.07 -32.12 -9.03
C ASP A 186 -5.22 -30.89 -9.36
N LEU A 187 -4.72 -30.17 -8.35
CA LEU A 187 -3.84 -29.02 -8.54
C LEU A 187 -2.42 -29.49 -8.86
N LYS A 188 -1.92 -29.15 -10.06
CA LYS A 188 -0.56 -29.49 -10.48
C LYS A 188 0.32 -28.24 -10.51
N VAL A 189 1.33 -28.19 -9.66
CA VAL A 189 2.35 -27.14 -9.63
C VAL A 189 3.29 -27.33 -10.81
N LEU A 190 3.13 -26.48 -11.82
CA LEU A 190 3.96 -26.50 -13.02
C LEU A 190 5.31 -25.84 -12.75
N GLU A 191 5.28 -24.69 -12.10
CA GLU A 191 6.45 -23.81 -11.93
C GLU A 191 6.40 -23.09 -10.59
N LEU A 192 7.55 -23.02 -9.93
CA LEU A 192 7.80 -22.13 -8.80
C LEU A 192 8.49 -20.88 -9.36
N VAL A 193 7.73 -19.82 -9.64
CA VAL A 193 8.27 -18.62 -10.31
C VAL A 193 9.29 -17.94 -9.41
N TRP A 194 8.94 -17.79 -8.13
CA TRP A 194 9.83 -17.38 -7.07
C TRP A 194 9.26 -17.79 -5.71
N LEU A 195 10.12 -18.07 -4.73
CA LEU A 195 9.77 -18.33 -3.34
C LEU A 195 10.73 -17.57 -2.42
N ALA A 196 10.22 -17.01 -1.33
CA ALA A 196 11.04 -16.40 -0.29
C ALA A 196 10.53 -16.75 1.12
N PRO A 197 11.45 -16.99 2.09
CA PRO A 197 11.06 -17.08 3.48
C PRO A 197 10.64 -15.70 3.98
N TRP A 198 9.50 -15.64 4.65
CA TRP A 198 8.95 -14.43 5.22
C TRP A 198 8.75 -14.55 6.73
N ARG A 199 8.97 -13.44 7.45
CA ARG A 199 8.76 -13.31 8.89
C ARG A 199 8.05 -11.99 9.20
N PRO A 200 7.11 -11.95 10.16
CA PRO A 200 6.51 -10.70 10.60
C PRO A 200 7.54 -9.81 11.28
N ASN A 201 7.72 -8.63 10.69
CA ASN A 201 8.33 -7.49 11.34
C ASN A 201 7.27 -6.41 11.47
N ILE A 202 7.07 -5.89 12.67
CA ILE A 202 6.12 -4.82 12.95
C ILE A 202 6.93 -3.69 13.55
N ARG A 203 7.32 -2.73 12.73
CA ARG A 203 8.20 -1.63 13.13
C ARG A 203 7.83 -0.33 12.46
N MET A 204 8.09 0.79 13.12
CA MET A 204 7.94 2.13 12.54
C MET A 204 9.04 3.06 13.03
N VAL A 205 9.32 4.09 12.23
CA VAL A 205 10.20 5.18 12.62
C VAL A 205 9.56 6.04 13.71
N ASN A 206 10.38 6.61 14.58
CA ASN A 206 9.94 7.57 15.59
C ASN A 206 9.58 8.95 14.99
N LYS A 207 10.15 9.29 13.84
CA LYS A 207 9.86 10.51 13.05
C LYS A 207 9.90 10.19 11.56
N PHE A 208 9.05 10.83 10.77
CA PHE A 208 9.01 10.62 9.33
C PHE A 208 9.97 11.55 8.56
N SER A 209 10.64 12.46 9.25
CA SER A 209 11.61 13.38 8.67
C SER A 209 12.78 13.68 9.60
N ALA A 210 13.88 14.12 9.01
CA ALA A 210 15.02 14.73 9.68
C ALA A 210 15.64 15.78 8.77
N GLY A 211 15.47 17.06 9.12
CA GLY A 211 15.93 18.19 8.30
C GLY A 211 15.21 18.23 6.95
N ARG A 212 15.96 18.12 5.86
CA ARG A 212 15.48 18.13 4.47
C ARG A 212 15.23 16.74 3.90
N CYS A 213 15.34 15.70 4.74
CA CYS A 213 15.14 14.32 4.35
C CYS A 213 13.87 13.72 4.98
N PHE A 214 13.11 12.96 4.20
CA PHE A 214 11.84 12.35 4.57
C PHE A 214 11.87 10.85 4.31
N VAL A 215 11.02 10.07 4.98
CA VAL A 215 10.82 8.64 4.69
C VAL A 215 9.36 8.34 4.41
N ALA A 216 9.09 7.35 3.56
CA ALA A 216 7.74 6.93 3.20
C ALA A 216 7.67 5.43 2.89
N GLY A 217 6.50 4.82 3.12
CA GLY A 217 6.32 3.37 2.94
C GLY A 217 7.25 2.54 3.83
N ASP A 218 7.76 1.43 3.28
CA ASP A 218 8.59 0.47 4.03
C ASP A 218 9.88 1.06 4.62
N ALA A 219 10.35 2.20 4.12
CA ALA A 219 11.47 2.94 4.72
C ALA A 219 11.12 3.48 6.12
N GLY A 220 9.84 3.87 6.30
CA GLY A 220 9.29 4.43 7.53
C GLY A 220 8.53 3.43 8.39
N HIS A 221 7.86 2.42 7.82
CA HIS A 221 7.09 1.44 8.59
C HIS A 221 6.95 0.11 7.86
N VAL A 222 7.10 -0.99 8.59
CA VAL A 222 6.94 -2.36 8.06
C VAL A 222 5.98 -3.13 8.92
N HIS A 223 5.19 -4.00 8.28
CA HIS A 223 4.19 -4.79 8.97
C HIS A 223 3.92 -6.10 8.23
N SER A 224 3.09 -6.96 8.84
CA SER A 224 2.64 -8.19 8.21
C SER A 224 1.84 -7.93 6.92
N PRO A 225 2.04 -8.69 5.83
CA PRO A 225 1.21 -8.63 4.63
C PRO A 225 -0.19 -9.21 4.85
N THR A 226 -0.49 -9.77 6.04
CA THR A 226 -1.82 -10.28 6.42
C THR A 226 -2.96 -9.32 6.10
N SER A 227 -2.71 -8.01 6.12
CA SER A 227 -3.69 -6.95 5.87
C SER A 227 -3.65 -6.34 4.46
N GLY A 228 -2.62 -6.63 3.64
CA GLY A 228 -2.43 -6.01 2.33
C GLY A 228 -2.17 -4.49 2.34
N GLN A 229 -1.73 -3.91 3.47
CA GLN A 229 -1.66 -2.46 3.64
C GLN A 229 -0.34 -1.80 3.22
N GLY A 230 0.76 -2.54 2.99
CA GLY A 230 2.09 -1.93 2.88
C GLY A 230 2.16 -0.92 1.74
N LEU A 231 1.76 -1.38 0.56
CA LEU A 231 1.68 -0.56 -0.64
C LEU A 231 0.70 0.62 -0.50
N ASN A 232 -0.49 0.35 0.03
CA ASN A 232 -1.56 1.35 0.17
C ASN A 232 -1.18 2.46 1.15
N SER A 233 -0.61 2.11 2.31
CA SER A 233 -0.11 3.05 3.29
C SER A 233 1.06 3.86 2.76
N GLY A 234 2.02 3.22 2.05
CA GLY A 234 3.12 3.94 1.41
C GLY A 234 2.66 4.95 0.35
N VAL A 235 1.64 4.61 -0.44
CA VAL A 235 0.98 5.55 -1.37
C VAL A 235 0.41 6.76 -0.63
N GLN A 236 -0.28 6.52 0.47
CA GLN A 236 -0.88 7.58 1.28
C GLN A 236 0.18 8.51 1.89
N ASP A 237 1.31 7.95 2.33
CA ASP A 237 2.46 8.72 2.82
C ASP A 237 3.00 9.66 1.73
N SER A 238 3.27 9.11 0.53
CA SER A 238 3.71 9.88 -0.64
C SER A 238 2.69 10.95 -1.03
N PHE A 239 1.42 10.58 -1.07
CA PHE A 239 0.35 11.50 -1.45
C PHE A 239 0.26 12.68 -0.48
N ASN A 240 0.41 12.42 0.82
CA ASN A 240 0.43 13.45 1.86
C ASN A 240 1.65 14.39 1.74
N LEU A 241 2.84 13.83 1.54
CA LEU A 241 4.08 14.60 1.50
C LEU A 241 4.24 15.42 0.21
N ALA A 242 3.81 14.87 -0.91
CA ALA A 242 4.11 15.41 -2.23
C ALA A 242 3.63 16.85 -2.46
N TRP A 243 2.40 17.16 -2.06
CA TRP A 243 1.85 18.50 -2.26
C TRP A 243 2.52 19.52 -1.34
N LYS A 244 2.89 19.12 -0.12
CA LYS A 244 3.62 19.95 0.84
C LYS A 244 5.01 20.29 0.28
N LEU A 245 5.74 19.28 -0.20
CA LEU A 245 7.04 19.46 -0.85
C LEU A 245 6.92 20.36 -2.09
N ALA A 246 5.93 20.14 -2.94
CA ALA A 246 5.74 20.96 -4.13
C ALA A 246 5.50 22.44 -3.78
N LEU A 247 4.67 22.74 -2.77
CA LEU A 247 4.46 24.13 -2.34
C LEU A 247 5.73 24.77 -1.79
N VAL A 248 6.48 24.05 -0.95
CA VAL A 248 7.72 24.57 -0.35
C VAL A 248 8.83 24.75 -1.40
N ALA A 249 9.05 23.76 -2.26
CA ALA A 249 10.06 23.84 -3.33
C ALA A 249 9.76 24.96 -4.34
N ASN A 250 8.49 25.32 -4.53
CA ASN A 250 8.10 26.46 -5.37
C ASN A 250 8.07 27.80 -4.62
N GLY A 251 8.48 27.84 -3.34
CA GLY A 251 8.44 29.06 -2.52
C GLY A 251 7.03 29.56 -2.21
N GLN A 252 6.01 28.71 -2.35
CA GLN A 252 4.60 29.02 -2.12
C GLN A 252 4.12 28.72 -0.69
N ALA A 253 4.94 28.01 0.09
CA ALA A 253 4.70 27.73 1.50
C ALA A 253 6.02 27.78 2.28
N PRO A 254 5.98 28.10 3.59
CA PRO A 254 7.16 28.04 4.45
C PRO A 254 7.62 26.59 4.65
N ILE A 255 8.92 26.40 4.89
CA ILE A 255 9.50 25.05 5.14
C ILE A 255 8.86 24.33 6.32
N SER A 256 8.34 25.07 7.31
CA SER A 256 7.62 24.52 8.47
C SER A 256 6.33 23.79 8.11
N LEU A 257 5.79 23.97 6.89
CA LEU A 257 4.72 23.13 6.39
C LEU A 257 5.12 21.65 6.36
N LEU A 258 6.39 21.34 6.09
CA LEU A 258 6.89 19.97 6.02
C LEU A 258 6.90 19.28 7.39
N ASP A 259 6.95 20.02 8.49
CA ASP A 259 6.86 19.48 9.85
C ASP A 259 5.49 18.83 10.09
N SER A 260 4.45 19.26 9.38
CA SER A 260 3.12 18.65 9.46
C SER A 260 3.08 17.22 8.89
N TYR A 261 4.10 16.74 8.19
CA TYR A 261 4.11 15.37 7.66
C TYR A 261 4.09 14.30 8.76
N ASP A 262 4.56 14.62 9.97
CA ASP A 262 4.44 13.75 11.14
C ASP A 262 2.97 13.46 11.54
N GLU A 263 1.98 14.15 10.94
CA GLU A 263 0.55 13.77 11.03
C GLU A 263 0.27 12.34 10.53
N ARG A 264 1.19 11.73 9.76
CA ARG A 264 1.12 10.32 9.37
C ARG A 264 1.44 9.35 10.51
N ILE A 265 2.23 9.76 11.52
CA ILE A 265 2.65 8.88 12.63
C ILE A 265 1.45 8.25 13.36
N PRO A 266 0.42 9.00 13.78
CA PRO A 266 -0.73 8.40 14.47
C PRO A 266 -1.54 7.46 13.56
N VAL A 267 -1.66 7.78 12.27
CA VAL A 267 -2.35 6.91 11.30
C VAL A 267 -1.61 5.58 11.13
N ILE A 268 -0.28 5.62 11.01
CA ILE A 268 0.54 4.42 10.88
C ILE A 268 0.54 3.62 12.19
N LYS A 269 0.61 4.28 13.35
CA LYS A 269 0.53 3.61 14.65
C LYS A 269 -0.78 2.82 14.81
N GLU A 270 -1.91 3.45 14.50
CA GLU A 270 -3.23 2.80 14.59
C GLU A 270 -3.39 1.66 13.57
N MET A 271 -2.83 1.85 12.38
CA MET A 271 -2.74 0.80 11.37
C MET A 271 -1.95 -0.42 11.87
N LEU A 272 -0.78 -0.20 12.47
CA LEU A 272 0.03 -1.28 13.04
C LEU A 272 -0.68 -2.00 14.19
N HIS A 273 -1.38 -1.27 15.06
CA HIS A 273 -2.22 -1.87 16.11
C HIS A 273 -3.30 -2.77 15.51
N THR A 274 -4.04 -2.27 14.52
CA THR A 274 -5.12 -3.01 13.85
C THR A 274 -4.59 -4.26 13.12
N ILE A 275 -3.44 -4.16 12.47
CA ILE A 275 -2.77 -5.30 11.81
C ILE A 275 -2.30 -6.33 12.82
N THR A 276 -1.73 -5.89 13.95
CA THR A 276 -1.25 -6.79 14.99
C THR A 276 -2.41 -7.57 15.62
N ALA A 277 -3.53 -6.90 15.87
CA ALA A 277 -4.76 -7.54 16.33
C ALA A 277 -5.30 -8.54 15.30
N LEU A 278 -5.28 -8.21 14.01
CA LEU A 278 -5.65 -9.16 12.95
C LEU A 278 -4.68 -10.35 12.91
N LEU A 279 -3.37 -10.12 12.95
CA LEU A 279 -2.36 -11.18 12.95
C LEU A 279 -2.60 -12.16 14.10
N ASN A 280 -2.72 -11.67 15.33
CA ASN A 280 -2.97 -12.48 16.52
C ASN A 280 -4.23 -13.35 16.37
N ARG A 281 -5.34 -12.77 15.87
CA ARG A 281 -6.59 -13.51 15.61
C ARG A 281 -6.41 -14.60 14.56
N THR A 282 -5.60 -14.35 13.53
CA THR A 282 -5.39 -15.29 12.42
C THR A 282 -4.40 -16.41 12.72
N THR A 283 -3.49 -16.21 13.67
CA THR A 283 -2.49 -17.20 14.08
C THR A 283 -2.94 -18.07 15.25
N ASP A 284 -4.06 -17.74 15.90
CA ASP A 284 -4.61 -18.53 17.00
C ASP A 284 -5.24 -19.83 16.49
N VAL A 285 -4.67 -20.96 16.92
CA VAL A 285 -5.08 -22.32 16.53
C VAL A 285 -6.18 -22.91 17.42
N THR A 286 -6.59 -22.20 18.47
CA THR A 286 -7.56 -22.71 19.46
C THR A 286 -9.02 -22.66 18.99
N ASN A 287 -9.31 -21.96 17.89
CA ASN A 287 -10.67 -21.77 17.36
C ASN A 287 -10.68 -21.89 15.81
N SER A 288 -10.42 -23.10 15.30
CA SER A 288 -10.18 -23.38 13.88
C SER A 288 -11.40 -23.24 12.95
N ASP A 289 -12.61 -23.05 13.47
CA ASP A 289 -13.84 -23.05 12.67
C ASP A 289 -14.43 -21.65 12.43
N ASP A 290 -13.84 -20.59 12.99
CA ASP A 290 -14.36 -19.23 12.83
C ASP A 290 -13.81 -18.56 11.56
N SER A 291 -14.63 -18.48 10.52
CA SER A 291 -14.29 -17.79 9.26
C SER A 291 -14.18 -16.26 9.41
N SER A 292 -14.70 -15.68 10.49
CA SER A 292 -14.67 -14.23 10.75
C SER A 292 -13.29 -13.72 11.21
N ARG A 293 -12.36 -14.61 11.56
CA ARG A 293 -10.98 -14.24 11.98
C ARG A 293 -10.23 -13.44 10.90
N TRP A 294 -10.63 -13.62 9.64
CA TRP A 294 -10.06 -12.94 8.47
C TRP A 294 -10.84 -11.70 8.06
N ASP A 295 -11.89 -11.31 8.81
CA ASP A 295 -12.67 -10.13 8.49
C ASP A 295 -11.80 -8.86 8.60
N ARG A 296 -11.64 -8.23 7.43
CA ARG A 296 -10.96 -6.94 7.26
C ARG A 296 -12.04 -5.88 7.29
N GLY A 297 -12.39 -5.43 8.49
CA GLY A 297 -13.38 -4.37 8.71
C GLY A 297 -13.01 -3.03 8.05
N GLY A 298 -13.88 -2.04 8.23
CA GLY A 298 -13.79 -0.72 7.59
C GLY A 298 -12.42 -0.02 7.61
N PRO A 299 -11.62 -0.05 8.70
CA PRO A 299 -10.31 0.59 8.74
C PRO A 299 -9.33 0.14 7.65
N PHE A 300 -9.42 -1.13 7.20
CA PHE A 300 -8.56 -1.66 6.14
C PHE A 300 -8.86 -1.11 4.74
N LEU A 301 -9.99 -0.39 4.57
CA LEU A 301 -10.27 0.37 3.36
C LEU A 301 -9.53 1.71 3.33
N GLN A 302 -8.96 2.16 4.46
CA GLN A 302 -8.29 3.45 4.64
C GLN A 302 -9.13 4.68 4.27
N LEU A 303 -10.44 4.52 4.05
CA LEU A 303 -11.34 5.61 3.69
C LEU A 303 -11.70 6.52 4.87
N GLY A 304 -11.43 6.06 6.10
CA GLY A 304 -11.62 6.81 7.33
C GLY A 304 -10.39 7.53 7.85
N VAL A 305 -9.27 7.46 7.12
CA VAL A 305 -8.07 8.22 7.50
C VAL A 305 -8.41 9.70 7.54
N ASN A 306 -8.16 10.32 8.68
CA ASN A 306 -8.32 11.76 8.91
C ASN A 306 -7.07 12.33 9.59
N TYR A 307 -6.99 13.66 9.65
CA TYR A 307 -5.87 14.41 10.24
C TYR A 307 -6.37 15.54 11.12
N ARG A 308 -7.48 15.34 11.85
CA ARG A 308 -8.15 16.37 12.66
C ARG A 308 -7.22 17.07 13.66
N TRP A 309 -6.19 16.35 14.14
CA TRP A 309 -5.18 16.84 15.08
C TRP A 309 -4.04 17.64 14.42
N SER A 310 -3.98 17.68 13.10
CA SER A 310 -2.86 18.28 12.37
C SER A 310 -2.78 19.78 12.61
N THR A 311 -1.56 20.31 12.69
CA THR A 311 -1.30 21.73 12.88
C THR A 311 -1.74 22.60 11.71
N ILE A 312 -1.99 21.99 10.55
CA ILE A 312 -2.47 22.66 9.34
C ILE A 312 -3.98 22.51 9.11
N VAL A 313 -4.67 21.82 10.02
CA VAL A 313 -6.12 21.69 10.01
C VAL A 313 -6.72 22.73 10.96
N LEU A 314 -7.71 23.47 10.44
CA LEU A 314 -8.48 24.43 11.19
C LEU A 314 -9.95 24.03 11.09
N ASP A 315 -10.56 23.69 12.23
CA ASP A 315 -11.99 23.47 12.34
C ASP A 315 -12.63 24.62 13.12
N GLU A 316 -13.53 25.36 12.48
CA GLU A 316 -14.24 26.50 13.06
C GLU A 316 -15.71 26.20 13.35
N GLN A 317 -16.20 24.98 13.04
CA GLN A 317 -17.63 24.68 13.07
C GLN A 317 -18.22 24.59 14.48
N ASP A 318 -17.46 24.09 15.46
CA ASP A 318 -17.99 23.76 16.80
C ASP A 318 -17.54 24.72 17.92
N GLY A 319 -16.75 25.75 17.62
CA GLY A 319 -16.21 26.68 18.63
C GLY A 319 -15.26 26.03 19.66
N GLU A 320 -15.06 24.72 19.58
CA GLU A 320 -14.03 23.99 20.30
C GLU A 320 -12.66 24.26 19.67
N THR A 321 -11.65 24.48 20.52
CA THR A 321 -10.26 24.46 20.07
C THR A 321 -9.97 23.12 19.43
N THR A 322 -9.55 23.09 18.15
CA THR A 322 -9.09 21.86 17.45
C THR A 322 -8.27 20.98 18.40
N GLU A 323 -8.82 19.83 18.78
CA GLU A 323 -8.14 18.88 19.65
C GLU A 323 -6.92 18.34 18.91
N ARG A 324 -5.72 18.68 19.39
CA ARG A 324 -4.45 18.32 18.73
C ARG A 324 -3.92 16.94 19.15
N THR A 325 -4.70 16.21 19.94
CA THR A 325 -4.37 14.84 20.32
C THR A 325 -5.03 13.89 19.33
N PRO A 326 -4.26 13.00 18.67
CA PRO A 326 -4.84 11.97 17.82
C PRO A 326 -5.66 10.99 18.66
N ASN A 327 -6.98 11.16 18.68
CA ASN A 327 -7.90 10.26 19.40
C ASN A 327 -8.53 9.20 18.50
N ASP A 328 -8.65 9.46 17.19
CA ASP A 328 -9.23 8.53 16.22
C ASP A 328 -8.71 8.78 14.80
N ALA A 329 -7.67 8.03 14.40
CA ALA A 329 -7.02 8.19 13.10
C ALA A 329 -7.79 7.57 11.92
N TYR A 330 -8.81 6.74 12.18
CA TYR A 330 -9.60 6.03 11.16
C TYR A 330 -11.11 6.34 11.25
N GLY A 331 -11.49 7.30 12.09
CA GLY A 331 -12.86 7.68 12.39
C GLY A 331 -13.62 8.21 11.20
N VAL A 332 -14.79 7.64 10.97
CA VAL A 332 -15.78 8.14 10.02
C VAL A 332 -17.09 8.36 10.76
N GLU A 333 -17.33 9.57 11.22
CA GLU A 333 -18.67 9.97 11.66
C GLU A 333 -19.48 10.35 10.42
N LEU A 334 -20.44 9.51 10.02
CA LEU A 334 -21.34 9.78 8.89
C LEU A 334 -22.27 10.99 9.14
N ARG A 335 -22.34 11.49 10.38
CA ARG A 335 -23.12 12.66 10.76
C ARG A 335 -22.16 13.77 11.21
N GLY A 336 -21.79 14.64 10.28
CA GLY A 336 -20.93 15.80 10.51
C GLY A 336 -19.52 15.59 9.99
N LEU A 337 -19.25 16.06 8.76
CA LEU A 337 -17.89 16.13 8.24
C LEU A 337 -17.10 17.15 9.06
N LYS A 338 -15.93 16.76 9.55
CA LYS A 338 -15.03 17.63 10.32
C LYS A 338 -13.82 18.02 9.50
N ALA A 339 -13.20 19.15 9.84
CA ALA A 339 -11.96 19.55 9.18
C ALA A 339 -10.88 18.49 9.43
N GLY A 340 -10.08 18.19 8.40
CA GLY A 340 -9.08 17.11 8.46
C GLY A 340 -9.61 15.74 8.02
N ASP A 341 -10.92 15.56 7.83
CA ASP A 341 -11.46 14.37 7.18
C ASP A 341 -11.10 14.33 5.69
N ARG A 342 -11.01 13.13 5.14
CA ARG A 342 -10.97 12.97 3.67
C ARG A 342 -12.24 13.59 3.09
N ALA A 343 -12.07 14.56 2.18
CA ALA A 343 -13.20 15.13 1.46
C ALA A 343 -14.00 14.02 0.73
N PRO A 344 -15.32 13.91 0.97
CA PRO A 344 -16.13 12.88 0.36
C PRO A 344 -16.33 13.14 -1.14
N ASP A 345 -16.69 12.09 -1.88
CA ASP A 345 -17.02 12.21 -3.29
C ASP A 345 -18.38 12.89 -3.48
N ALA A 346 -18.44 13.87 -4.37
CA ALA A 346 -19.63 14.67 -4.60
C ALA A 346 -20.52 14.03 -5.70
N LEU A 347 -21.04 12.84 -5.40
CA LEU A 347 -21.77 11.99 -6.37
C LEU A 347 -23.01 12.67 -6.99
N GLU A 348 -23.59 13.66 -6.32
CA GLU A 348 -24.84 14.33 -6.72
C GLU A 348 -24.65 15.67 -7.47
N LEU A 349 -23.41 16.11 -7.72
CA LEU A 349 -23.17 17.38 -8.43
C LEU A 349 -23.63 17.32 -9.89
N LYS A 350 -24.48 18.29 -10.27
CA LYS A 350 -25.00 18.48 -11.64
C LYS A 350 -24.16 19.52 -12.40
N ASP A 351 -23.98 19.33 -13.70
CA ASP A 351 -23.38 20.37 -14.55
C ASP A 351 -24.40 21.49 -14.77
N VAL A 352 -24.04 22.71 -14.39
CA VAL A 352 -24.86 23.91 -14.65
C VAL A 352 -24.70 24.44 -16.09
N ARG A 353 -23.69 23.96 -16.85
CA ARG A 353 -23.43 24.40 -18.24
C ARG A 353 -24.14 23.58 -19.31
N GLY A 354 -24.86 22.51 -18.94
CA GLY A 354 -25.54 21.62 -19.88
C GLY A 354 -27.06 21.70 -19.78
N GLY A 355 -27.68 22.50 -20.65
CA GLY A 355 -29.11 22.37 -20.95
C GLY A 355 -29.44 20.94 -21.41
N GLN A 356 -30.70 20.53 -21.20
CA GLN A 356 -31.24 19.21 -21.54
C GLN A 356 -30.74 18.65 -22.88
N ALA A 357 -29.75 17.75 -22.85
CA ALA A 357 -29.54 16.61 -23.76
C ALA A 357 -28.07 16.13 -23.72
N ALA A 358 -27.77 15.14 -22.89
CA ALA A 358 -26.76 14.11 -23.15
C ALA A 358 -26.80 13.03 -22.07
N VAL A 359 -27.94 12.35 -21.95
CA VAL A 359 -27.91 10.96 -21.47
C VAL A 359 -27.33 10.14 -22.61
N ARG A 360 -26.03 9.80 -22.52
CA ARG A 360 -25.39 8.57 -23.03
C ARG A 360 -23.87 8.78 -23.15
N HIS A 361 -23.13 8.43 -22.10
CA HIS A 361 -22.27 7.25 -22.05
C HIS A 361 -21.36 7.32 -20.81
N TRP A 362 -21.56 6.35 -19.90
CA TRP A 362 -20.67 5.91 -18.81
C TRP A 362 -20.36 6.84 -17.61
N ARG A 363 -20.88 6.45 -16.45
CA ARG A 363 -20.13 6.26 -15.18
C ARG A 363 -19.15 7.37 -14.74
N ARG A 364 -19.57 8.62 -14.59
CA ARG A 364 -18.77 9.63 -13.90
C ARG A 364 -19.56 10.29 -12.79
N SER A 365 -19.49 9.69 -11.60
CA SER A 365 -19.52 10.46 -10.37
C SER A 365 -18.54 11.62 -10.49
N ARG A 366 -19.02 12.85 -10.26
CA ARG A 366 -18.13 14.02 -10.18
C ARG A 366 -17.36 13.89 -8.88
N ARG A 367 -16.15 13.36 -8.97
CA ARG A 367 -15.25 13.27 -7.83
C ARG A 367 -14.81 14.68 -7.43
N CYS A 368 -14.59 14.91 -6.15
CA CYS A 368 -14.24 16.22 -5.59
C CYS A 368 -13.04 16.88 -6.33
N TRP A 369 -11.94 16.14 -6.52
CA TRP A 369 -10.78 16.57 -7.31
C TRP A 369 -11.09 17.03 -8.76
N THR A 370 -12.17 16.55 -9.38
CA THR A 370 -12.57 16.96 -10.75
C THR A 370 -13.25 18.32 -10.74
N VAL A 371 -13.88 18.68 -9.62
CA VAL A 371 -14.51 19.99 -9.39
C VAL A 371 -13.45 21.06 -9.12
N PHE A 372 -12.44 20.72 -8.31
CA PHE A 372 -11.37 21.65 -7.94
C PHE A 372 -10.27 21.80 -8.99
N GLN A 373 -10.27 20.99 -10.06
CA GLN A 373 -9.32 21.06 -11.18
C GLN A 373 -7.84 21.33 -10.76
N PRO A 374 -7.26 20.55 -9.83
CA PRO A 374 -5.90 20.80 -9.33
C PRO A 374 -4.80 20.52 -10.36
N TYR A 375 -5.15 20.05 -11.56
CA TYR A 375 -4.22 19.76 -12.66
C TYR A 375 -3.50 20.99 -13.23
N LEU A 376 -3.88 22.19 -12.79
CA LEU A 376 -3.16 23.43 -13.10
C LEU A 376 -1.97 23.69 -12.15
N GLN A 377 -1.65 22.77 -11.23
CA GLN A 377 -0.57 22.95 -10.25
C GLN A 377 0.50 21.85 -10.32
N ARG A 378 1.77 22.25 -10.20
CA ARG A 378 2.98 21.38 -10.13
C ARG A 378 2.90 20.27 -9.05
N VAL A 379 1.98 20.44 -8.09
CA VAL A 379 1.62 19.49 -7.03
C VAL A 379 1.41 18.07 -7.54
N ILE A 380 0.73 17.89 -8.68
CA ILE A 380 0.40 16.55 -9.20
C ILE A 380 1.66 15.81 -9.72
N SER A 381 2.62 16.51 -10.32
CA SER A 381 3.85 15.90 -10.84
C SER A 381 4.70 15.30 -9.71
N THR A 382 4.85 16.04 -8.61
CA THR A 382 5.57 15.56 -7.42
C THR A 382 4.86 14.37 -6.77
N THR A 383 3.51 14.37 -6.76
CA THR A 383 2.73 13.24 -6.26
C THR A 383 2.94 11.99 -7.09
N PHE A 384 2.80 12.07 -8.42
CA PHE A 384 3.05 10.90 -9.26
C PHE A 384 4.50 10.42 -9.12
N TYR A 385 5.49 11.33 -9.07
CA TYR A 385 6.91 10.99 -8.90
C TYR A 385 7.14 10.19 -7.63
N LEU A 386 6.70 10.71 -6.48
CA LEU A 386 6.85 10.02 -5.20
C LEU A 386 6.05 8.72 -5.12
N LEU A 387 4.91 8.63 -5.81
CA LEU A 387 4.15 7.38 -5.92
C LEU A 387 4.90 6.31 -6.71
N ALA A 388 5.50 6.66 -7.85
CA ALA A 388 6.24 5.72 -8.67
C ALA A 388 7.52 5.23 -7.96
N VAL A 389 8.26 6.14 -7.30
CA VAL A 389 9.52 5.78 -6.60
C VAL A 389 9.26 4.86 -5.40
N ILE A 390 8.20 5.07 -4.61
CA ILE A 390 7.82 4.14 -3.53
C ILE A 390 7.53 2.73 -4.06
N MET A 391 6.91 2.63 -5.22
CA MET A 391 6.49 1.34 -5.77
C MET A 391 7.68 0.54 -6.26
N ASP A 392 8.61 1.18 -6.98
CA ASP A 392 9.80 0.52 -7.52
C ASP A 392 10.72 -0.06 -6.42
N TYR A 393 10.72 0.49 -5.21
CA TYR A 393 11.56 0.00 -4.10
C TYR A 393 10.86 -0.96 -3.12
N ILE A 394 9.52 -0.96 -3.03
CA ILE A 394 8.79 -2.03 -2.32
C ILE A 394 9.06 -3.40 -2.99
N VAL A 395 9.36 -3.41 -4.31
CA VAL A 395 9.81 -4.61 -5.06
C VAL A 395 11.10 -5.21 -4.52
N ALA A 396 12.05 -4.37 -4.10
CA ALA A 396 13.38 -4.84 -3.73
C ALA A 396 13.41 -5.51 -2.35
N LEU A 397 12.38 -5.34 -1.52
CA LEU A 397 12.46 -5.69 -0.09
C LEU A 397 11.33 -6.55 0.46
N GLN A 398 10.32 -6.86 -0.35
CA GLN A 398 9.49 -8.03 -0.08
C GLN A 398 10.18 -9.35 -0.49
N PHE A 399 11.24 -9.29 -1.31
CA PHE A 399 11.81 -10.48 -1.97
C PHE A 399 13.33 -10.68 -1.80
N TYR A 400 13.95 -10.01 -0.82
CA TYR A 400 15.29 -10.34 -0.32
C TYR A 400 15.30 -10.44 1.18
#